data_AF-A0A938AVC6-F1
#
_entry.id   AF-A0A938AVC6-F1
#
_cell.length_a   1.000
_cell.length_b   1.000
_cell.length_c   1.000
_cell.angle_alpha   90.00
_cell.angle_beta   90.00
_cell.angle_gamma   90.00
#
_symmetry.space_group_name_H-M   'P 1'
#
loop_
_entity.id
_entity.type
_entity.pdbx_description
1 polymer ?
#
loop_
_entity_poly.entity_id
_entity_poly.type
_entity_poly.pdbx_seq_one_letter_code
_entity_poly.pdbx_strand_id
1 'polypeptide(L)'
;MAYTAVVDVLTILGLGGLLFTLALVALRSERHRRRWIVLLVPVPLLVLIVRWAIFRQAWLETGLASALAVMALVLWWIAIGRRLPPPEDTIRVWTKDDPF
;
A
#
# COMPACT_ATOMS: atom_id res chain seq x y z
N MET A 1 -8.36 30.06 -9.56
CA MET A 1 -8.31 29.55 -8.16
C MET A 1 -9.02 28.20 -8.00
N ALA A 2 -10.19 27.94 -8.61
CA ALA A 2 -10.86 26.64 -8.47
C ALA A 2 -10.11 25.46 -9.12
N TYR A 3 -9.44 25.69 -10.26
CA TYR A 3 -8.73 24.63 -10.99
C TYR A 3 -7.57 24.01 -10.20
N THR A 4 -6.78 24.84 -9.50
CA THR A 4 -5.64 24.38 -8.69
C THR A 4 -6.13 23.54 -7.50
N ALA A 5 -7.18 24.00 -6.80
CA ALA A 5 -7.76 23.28 -5.68
C ALA A 5 -8.31 21.89 -6.09
N VAL A 6 -8.94 21.76 -7.25
CA VAL A 6 -9.42 20.47 -7.77
C VAL A 6 -8.25 19.54 -8.07
N VAL A 7 -7.19 20.05 -8.70
CA VAL A 7 -5.99 19.27 -9.00
C VAL A 7 -5.30 18.80 -7.72
N ASP A 8 -5.25 19.63 -6.68
CA ASP A 8 -4.62 19.29 -5.40
C ASP A 8 -5.41 18.21 -4.65
N VAL A 9 -6.74 18.31 -4.62
CA VAL A 9 -7.61 17.27 -4.02
C VAL A 9 -7.45 15.94 -4.77
N LEU A 10 -7.46 15.94 -6.10
CA LEU A 10 -7.25 14.72 -6.89
C LEU A 10 -5.86 14.13 -6.66
N THR A 11 -4.84 14.98 -6.51
CA THR A 11 -3.47 14.56 -6.22
C THR A 11 -3.41 13.88 -4.85
N ILE A 12 -4.03 14.48 -3.83
CA ILE A 12 -4.07 13.94 -2.46
C ILE A 12 -4.79 12.59 -2.40
N LEU A 13 -5.96 12.50 -3.03
CA LEU A 13 -6.75 11.27 -3.06
C LEU A 13 -6.05 10.17 -3.87
N GLY A 14 -5.45 10.52 -5.02
CA GLY A 14 -4.72 9.58 -5.86
C GLY A 14 -3.48 9.01 -5.16
N LEU A 15 -2.64 9.87 -4.58
CA LEU A 15 -1.47 9.46 -3.80
C LEU A 15 -1.87 8.64 -2.57
N GLY A 16 -2.88 9.09 -1.84
CA GLY A 16 -3.37 8.41 -0.65
C GLY A 16 -3.87 7.00 -0.97
N GLY A 17 -4.67 6.85 -2.02
CA GLY A 17 -5.18 5.56 -2.48
C GLY A 17 -4.06 4.62 -2.96
N LEU A 18 -3.08 5.15 -3.69
CA LEU A 18 -1.92 4.38 -4.16
C LEU A 18 -1.09 3.83 -3.00
N LEU A 19 -0.75 4.70 -2.04
CA LEU A 19 0.00 4.32 -0.84
C LEU A 19 -0.76 3.30 0.01
N PHE A 20 -2.07 3.49 0.17
CA PHE A 20 -2.93 2.54 0.88
C PHE A 20 -2.94 1.16 0.20
N THR A 21 -3.06 1.12 -1.12
CA THR A 21 -3.09 -0.13 -1.89
C THR A 21 -1.75 -0.86 -1.78
N LEU A 22 -0.64 -0.14 -1.92
CA LEU A 22 0.70 -0.70 -1.73
C LEU A 22 0.91 -1.24 -0.32
N ALA A 23 0.43 -0.52 0.70
CA ALA A 23 0.52 -0.97 2.07
C ALA A 23 -0.26 -2.27 2.29
N LEU A 24 -1.47 -2.39 1.73
CA LEU A 24 -2.25 -3.63 1.78
C LEU A 24 -1.54 -4.81 1.12
N VAL A 25 -0.99 -4.60 -0.08
CA VAL A 25 -0.22 -5.63 -0.81
C VAL A 25 1.01 -6.07 0.00
N ALA A 26 1.74 -5.11 0.58
CA ALA A 26 2.90 -5.39 1.42
C ALA A 26 2.54 -6.12 2.74
N LEU A 27 1.35 -5.89 3.28
CA LEU A 27 0.88 -6.51 4.53
C LEU A 27 0.37 -7.94 4.31
N ARG A 28 -0.23 -8.22 3.14
CA ARG A 28 -0.85 -9.53 2.82
C ARG A 28 0.04 -10.46 2.01
N SER A 29 1.25 -10.03 1.65
CA SER A 29 2.23 -10.86 0.95
C SER A 29 2.98 -11.81 1.91
N GLU A 30 3.17 -13.07 1.49
CA GLU A 30 3.93 -14.12 2.20
C GLU A 30 5.31 -13.65 2.67
N ARG A 31 5.78 -14.15 3.82
CA ARG A 31 6.99 -13.67 4.50
C ARG A 31 8.25 -13.69 3.61
N HIS A 32 8.37 -14.67 2.71
CA HIS A 32 9.49 -14.80 1.78
C HIS A 32 9.38 -13.85 0.57
N ARG A 33 8.19 -13.71 -0.02
CA ARG A 33 7.94 -12.80 -1.16
C ARG A 33 7.77 -11.34 -0.74
N ARG A 34 7.43 -11.08 0.52
CA ARG A 34 7.20 -9.76 1.10
C ARG A 34 8.42 -8.86 0.99
N ARG A 35 9.63 -9.38 1.24
CA ARG A 35 10.85 -8.56 1.11
C ARG A 35 11.06 -8.10 -0.33
N TRP A 36 10.86 -8.97 -1.31
CA TRP A 36 11.01 -8.65 -2.73
C TRP A 36 9.91 -7.70 -3.23
N ILE A 37 8.66 -7.94 -2.85
CA ILE A 37 7.53 -7.09 -3.22
C ILE A 37 7.68 -5.70 -2.60
N VAL A 38 8.13 -5.60 -1.36
CA VAL A 38 8.40 -4.31 -0.69
C VAL A 38 9.61 -3.59 -1.30
N LEU A 39 10.66 -4.30 -1.70
CA LEU A 39 11.83 -3.68 -2.32
C LEU A 39 11.58 -3.21 -3.75
N LEU A 40 10.83 -3.98 -4.55
CA LEU A 40 10.66 -3.69 -5.98
C LEU A 40 9.54 -2.71 -6.28
N VAL A 41 8.56 -2.53 -5.37
CA VAL A 41 7.38 -1.70 -5.67
C VAL A 41 7.29 -0.45 -4.78
N PRO A 42 7.10 -0.52 -3.45
CA PRO A 42 6.94 0.69 -2.65
C PRO A 42 8.22 1.50 -2.48
N VAL A 43 9.41 0.90 -2.48
CA VAL A 43 10.68 1.65 -2.38
C VAL A 43 10.90 2.60 -3.59
N PRO A 44 10.89 2.14 -4.86
CA PRO A 44 11.05 3.05 -5.99
C PRO A 44 9.89 4.04 -6.08
N LEU A 45 8.68 3.64 -5.68
CA LEU A 45 7.54 4.54 -5.66
C LEU A 45 7.73 5.66 -4.61
N LEU A 46 8.21 5.35 -3.41
CA LEU A 46 8.53 6.34 -2.38
C LEU A 46 9.58 7.34 -2.87
N VAL A 47 10.62 6.86 -3.56
CA VAL A 47 11.63 7.74 -4.17
C VAL A 47 11.00 8.68 -5.21
N LEU A 48 10.08 8.16 -6.04
CA LEU A 48 9.37 8.96 -7.03
C LEU A 48 8.48 10.03 -6.36
N ILE A 49 7.76 9.65 -5.30
CA ILE A 49 6.89 10.56 -4.53
C ILE A 49 7.70 11.67 -3.89
N VAL A 50 8.83 11.34 -3.24
CA VAL A 50 9.72 12.33 -2.62
C VAL A 50 10.30 13.27 -3.67
N ARG A 51 10.79 12.74 -4.80
CA ARG A 51 11.29 13.58 -5.90
C ARG A 51 10.21 14.51 -6.45
N TRP A 52 9.00 14.00 -6.63
CA TRP A 52 7.89 14.79 -7.11
C TRP A 52 7.52 15.89 -6.11
N ALA A 53 7.51 15.59 -4.80
CA ALA A 53 7.20 16.56 -3.75
C ALA A 53 8.23 17.71 -3.70
N ILE A 54 9.51 17.38 -3.90
CA ILE A 54 10.59 18.37 -4.05
C ILE A 54 10.36 19.24 -5.29
N PHE A 55 10.06 18.63 -6.44
CA PHE A 55 9.88 19.36 -7.70
C PHE A 55 8.68 20.31 -7.67
N ARG A 56 7.54 19.88 -7.12
CA ARG A 56 6.31 20.68 -7.10
C ARG A 56 6.18 21.56 -5.86
N GLN A 57 7.16 21.55 -4.93
CA GLN A 57 7.11 22.22 -3.62
C GLN A 57 5.87 21.84 -2.78
N ALA A 58 5.27 20.69 -3.09
CA ALA A 58 3.96 20.24 -2.63
C ALA A 58 4.07 19.37 -1.35
N TRP A 59 4.91 19.81 -0.40
CA TRP A 59 5.20 19.05 0.82
C TRP A 59 3.97 18.88 1.71
N LEU A 60 3.11 19.90 1.78
CA LEU A 60 1.86 19.86 2.54
C LEU A 60 0.86 18.85 1.95
N GLU A 61 0.63 18.89 0.64
CA GLU A 61 -0.27 17.96 -0.05
C GLU A 61 0.22 16.52 0.09
N THR A 62 1.53 16.30 -0.10
CA THR A 62 2.15 14.97 0.02
C THR A 62 2.08 14.45 1.47
N GLY A 63 2.30 15.33 2.45
CA GLY A 63 2.16 15.01 3.86
C GLY A 63 0.72 14.64 4.23
N LEU A 64 -0.27 15.41 3.77
CA LEU A 64 -1.68 15.13 3.98
C LEU A 64 -2.11 13.82 3.33
N ALA A 65 -1.70 13.57 2.08
CA ALA A 65 -1.98 12.31 1.38
C ALA A 65 -1.40 11.10 2.13
N SER A 66 -0.18 11.24 2.63
CA SER A 66 0.50 10.20 3.42
C SER A 66 -0.22 9.94 4.75
N ALA A 67 -0.61 11.01 5.46
CA ALA A 67 -1.37 10.91 6.70
C ALA A 67 -2.72 10.23 6.50
N LEU A 68 -3.46 10.62 5.44
CA LEU A 68 -4.72 9.99 5.08
C LEU A 68 -4.57 8.51 4.74
N ALA A 69 -3.52 8.15 3.98
CA ALA A 69 -3.24 6.76 3.65
C ALA A 69 -2.98 5.91 4.91
N VAL A 70 -2.18 6.44 5.85
CA VAL A 70 -1.89 5.76 7.13
C VAL A 70 -3.17 5.61 7.96
N MET A 71 -3.98 6.67 8.09
CA MET A 71 -5.26 6.61 8.79
C MET A 71 -6.20 5.57 8.19
N ALA A 72 -6.37 5.59 6.86
CA ALA A 72 -7.22 4.63 6.16
C ALA A 72 -6.72 3.18 6.38
N LEU A 73 -5.41 2.97 6.33
CA LEU A 73 -4.79 1.66 6.60
C LEU A 73 -5.06 1.17 8.02
N VAL A 74 -4.90 2.04 9.01
CA VAL A 74 -5.16 1.72 10.42
C VAL A 74 -6.64 1.40 10.64
N LEU A 75 -7.55 2.18 10.06
CA LEU A 75 -8.99 1.95 10.13
C LEU A 75 -9.38 0.61 9.48
N TRP A 76 -8.87 0.35 8.28
CA TRP A 76 -9.08 -0.94 7.60
C TRP A 76 -8.55 -2.11 8.44
N TRP A 77 -7.36 -1.95 9.02
CA TRP A 77 -6.75 -2.98 9.86
C TRP A 77 -7.63 -3.30 11.08
N ILE A 78 -8.11 -2.26 11.77
CA ILE A 78 -8.99 -2.42 12.95
C ILE A 78 -10.32 -3.08 12.56
N ALA A 79 -10.93 -2.67 11.44
CA ALA A 79 -12.24 -3.14 11.03
C ALA A 79 -12.22 -4.56 10.43
N ILE A 80 -11.29 -4.82 9.51
CA ILE A 80 -11.27 -6.03 8.66
C ILE A 80 -9.98 -6.83 8.89
N GLY A 81 -8.82 -6.15 8.92
CA GLY A 81 -7.50 -6.78 8.98
C GLY A 81 -7.33 -7.77 10.14
N ARG A 82 -7.82 -7.41 11.33
CA ARG A 82 -7.77 -8.25 12.55
C ARG A 82 -8.60 -9.53 12.47
N ARG A 83 -9.57 -9.59 11.57
CA ARG A 83 -10.52 -10.73 11.43
C ARG A 83 -10.11 -11.70 10.34
N LEU A 84 -9.07 -11.38 9.56
CA LEU A 84 -8.62 -12.22 8.48
C LEU A 84 -7.70 -13.31 9.02
N PRO A 85 -7.91 -14.58 8.63
CA PRO A 85 -7.01 -15.66 9.02
C PRO A 85 -5.59 -15.40 8.48
N PRO A 86 -4.55 -15.90 9.19
CA PRO A 86 -3.19 -15.84 8.68
C PRO A 86 -3.12 -16.59 7.34
N PRO A 87 -2.29 -16.13 6.38
CA PRO A 87 -2.11 -16.84 5.12
C PRO A 87 -1.58 -18.25 5.40
N GLU A 88 -2.34 -19.27 5.00
CA GLU A 88 -1.93 -20.67 5.05
C GLU A 88 -1.01 -20.97 3.87
N ASP A 89 0.26 -21.29 4.15
CA ASP A 89 1.26 -21.74 3.16
C ASP A 89 1.03 -23.21 2.72
N THR A 90 0.01 -23.86 3.25
CA THR A 90 -0.20 -25.31 3.12
C THR A 90 -1.02 -25.65 1.88
N ILE A 91 -0.56 -25.24 0.70
CA ILE A 91 -1.04 -25.88 -0.53
C ILE A 91 -0.38 -27.27 -0.59
N ARG A 92 -1.03 -28.27 0.02
CA ARG A 92 -0.62 -29.67 -0.11
C ARG A 92 -0.90 -30.09 -1.55
N VAL A 93 0.14 -30.09 -2.37
CA VAL A 93 0.12 -30.75 -3.69
C VAL A 93 -0.07 -32.23 -3.41
N TRP A 94 -1.22 -32.79 -3.83
CA TRP A 94 -1.47 -34.22 -3.75
C TRP A 94 -0.41 -34.94 -4.59
N THR A 95 0.39 -35.76 -3.93
CA THR A 95 1.40 -36.58 -4.60
C THR A 95 0.85 -37.99 -4.76
N LYS A 96 1.36 -38.75 -5.74
CA LYS A 96 0.85 -40.11 -6.05
C LYS A 96 0.92 -41.09 -4.86
N ASP A 97 1.73 -40.77 -3.85
CA ASP A 97 1.95 -41.59 -2.66
C ASP A 97 1.01 -41.25 -1.48
N ASP A 98 0.10 -40.29 -1.63
CA ASP A 98 -0.87 -39.98 -0.57
C ASP A 98 -1.98 -41.05 -0.50
N PRO A 99 -2.23 -41.66 0.68
CA PRO A 99 -3.26 -42.70 0.83
C PRO A 99 -4.67 -42.08 0.74
N PHE A 100 -5.53 -42.77 -0.02
CA PHE A 100 -6.95 -42.44 -0.23
C PHE A 100 -7.77 -42.49 1.06
#